data_AF-A0A8S3JJC5-F1
#
_entry.id   AF-A0A8S3JJC5-F1
#
_cell.length_a   1.000
_cell.length_b   1.000
_cell.length_c   1.000
_cell.angle_alpha   90.00
_cell.angle_beta   90.00
_cell.angle_gamma   90.00
#
_symmetry.space_group_name_H-M   'P 1'
#
loop_
_entity.id
_entity.type
_entity.pdbx_description
1 polymer ?
#
loop_
_entity_poly.entity_id
_entity_poly.type
_entity_poly.pdbx_seq_one_letter_code
_entity_poly.pdbx_strand_id
1 'polypeptide(L)'
;MTDITSEKGLFDSSNDQLLDDEKLLANQVKELEAISDQRLDSSYPFVVRIDGVSFRNYTRGFTKPFDQRMTRAFIRTSADLLQRFNPLTIYYESDEISLVFDACPIVHQPEKHPQEHMYSGRIQKLVSVLASYTSAKFNKYINEE
;
A
#
# COMPACT_ATOMS: atom_id res chain seq x y z
N MET A 1 11.66 -67.78 -14.24
CA MET A 1 12.82 -67.30 -14.99
C MET A 1 12.58 -65.82 -15.19
N THR A 2 13.31 -65.03 -14.40
CA THR A 2 13.31 -63.57 -14.34
C THR A 2 13.61 -62.94 -15.68
N ASP A 3 12.91 -61.87 -16.03
CA ASP A 3 13.61 -60.62 -16.33
C ASP A 3 12.73 -59.41 -16.00
N ILE A 4 13.10 -58.79 -14.88
CA ILE A 4 12.82 -57.40 -14.53
C ILE A 4 13.83 -56.60 -15.33
N THR A 5 13.39 -55.61 -16.11
CA THR A 5 13.95 -54.24 -16.14
C THR A 5 13.48 -53.51 -17.39
N SER A 6 12.69 -52.46 -17.19
CA SER A 6 12.87 -51.17 -17.86
C SER A 6 11.80 -50.17 -17.36
N GLU A 7 11.74 -49.93 -16.05
CA GLU A 7 11.19 -48.68 -15.49
C GLU A 7 12.24 -47.56 -15.54
N LYS A 8 13.02 -47.47 -16.63
CA LYS A 8 13.84 -46.30 -16.91
C LYS A 8 13.01 -45.31 -17.71
N GLY A 9 12.14 -44.57 -17.02
CA GLY A 9 11.36 -43.52 -17.68
C GLY A 9 10.48 -42.65 -16.80
N LEU A 10 10.56 -42.73 -15.46
CA LEU A 10 9.56 -42.07 -14.61
C LEU A 10 10.07 -40.95 -13.67
N PHE A 11 11.30 -40.49 -13.84
CA PHE A 11 11.78 -39.30 -13.13
C PHE A 11 12.58 -38.43 -14.09
N ASP A 12 11.90 -37.47 -14.71
CA ASP A 12 12.53 -36.38 -15.47
C ASP A 12 13.15 -35.40 -14.48
N SER A 13 14.44 -35.59 -14.18
CA SER A 13 15.22 -34.74 -13.28
C SER A 13 15.26 -33.27 -13.70
N SER A 14 14.86 -32.96 -14.95
CA SER A 14 14.74 -31.59 -15.45
C SER A 14 13.60 -30.83 -14.75
N ASN A 15 12.50 -31.52 -14.38
CA ASN A 15 11.40 -30.91 -13.63
C ASN A 15 11.76 -30.61 -12.18
N ASP A 16 12.53 -31.49 -11.54
CA ASP A 16 13.02 -31.25 -10.17
C ASP A 16 14.00 -30.08 -10.13
N GLN A 17 14.89 -29.95 -11.12
CA GLN A 17 15.82 -28.83 -11.22
C GLN A 17 15.09 -27.50 -11.46
N LEU A 18 14.11 -27.46 -12.37
CA LEU A 18 13.29 -26.27 -12.61
C LEU A 18 12.53 -25.83 -11.36
N LEU A 19 11.95 -26.79 -10.62
CA LEU A 19 11.24 -26.51 -9.38
C LEU A 19 12.18 -25.95 -8.29
N ASP A 20 13.41 -26.45 -8.21
CA ASP A 20 14.40 -25.97 -7.25
C ASP A 20 14.96 -24.59 -7.65
N ASP A 21 15.13 -24.31 -8.94
CA ASP A 21 15.49 -22.99 -9.45
C ASP A 21 14.38 -21.95 -9.17
N GLU A 22 13.10 -22.32 -9.33
CA GLU A 22 11.96 -21.47 -8.97
C GLU A 22 11.94 -21.13 -7.46
N LYS A 23 12.18 -22.12 -6.60
CA LYS A 23 12.29 -21.89 -5.14
C LYS A 23 13.46 -20.97 -4.81
N LEU A 24 14.61 -21.16 -5.46
CA LEU A 24 15.79 -20.33 -5.27
C LEU A 24 15.50 -18.87 -5.64
N LEU A 25 14.93 -18.64 -6.83
CA LEU A 25 14.54 -17.31 -7.30
C LEU A 25 13.52 -16.66 -6.36
N ALA A 26 12.50 -17.40 -5.92
CA ALA A 26 11.50 -16.88 -4.99
C ALA A 26 12.13 -16.46 -3.65
N ASN A 27 13.12 -17.19 -3.15
CA ASN A 27 13.84 -16.82 -1.94
C ASN A 27 14.71 -15.58 -2.13
N GLN A 28 15.43 -15.48 -3.26
CA GLN A 28 16.21 -14.29 -3.60
C GLN A 28 15.35 -13.03 -3.69
N VAL A 29 14.16 -13.12 -4.31
CA VAL A 29 13.22 -11.99 -4.38
C VAL A 29 12.74 -11.59 -2.98
N LYS A 30 12.39 -12.56 -2.13
CA LYS A 30 11.98 -12.28 -0.74
C LYS A 30 13.09 -11.60 0.07
N GLU A 31 14.34 -11.99 -0.13
CA GLU A 31 15.48 -11.35 0.51
C GLU A 31 15.62 -9.89 0.06
N LEU A 32 15.48 -9.62 -1.24
CA LEU A 32 15.50 -8.25 -1.79
C LEU A 32 14.33 -7.40 -1.26
N GLU A 33 13.12 -7.96 -1.18
CA GLU A 33 11.97 -7.29 -0.59
C GLU A 33 12.22 -6.93 0.87
N ALA A 34 12.77 -7.87 1.65
CA ALA A 34 13.06 -7.70 3.08
C ALA A 34 14.06 -6.56 3.35
N ILE A 35 15.03 -6.32 2.47
CA ILE A 35 15.98 -5.19 2.58
C ILE A 35 15.24 -3.84 2.62
N SER A 36 14.11 -3.74 1.91
CA SER A 36 13.34 -2.50 1.77
C SER A 36 12.12 -2.41 2.69
N ASP A 37 11.86 -3.43 3.50
CA ASP A 37 10.67 -3.58 4.34
C ASP A 37 10.76 -2.75 5.63
N GLN A 38 10.74 -1.43 5.46
CA GLN A 38 10.75 -0.48 6.56
C GLN A 38 9.38 -0.40 7.24
N ARG A 39 9.39 -0.33 8.58
CA ARG A 39 8.20 -0.22 9.43
C ARG A 39 8.28 1.01 10.32
N LEU A 40 7.13 1.63 10.56
CA LEU A 40 6.95 2.67 11.56
C LEU A 40 6.94 2.07 12.97
N ASP A 41 7.53 2.79 13.92
CA ASP A 41 7.42 2.47 15.33
C ASP A 41 6.00 2.78 15.82
N SER A 42 5.37 1.79 16.44
CA SER A 42 4.02 1.85 16.99
C SER A 42 3.84 2.91 18.08
N SER A 43 4.92 3.32 18.73
CA SER A 43 4.91 4.24 19.89
C SER A 43 4.81 5.71 19.49
N TYR A 44 4.97 6.02 18.20
CA TYR A 44 4.97 7.40 17.70
C TYR A 44 3.80 7.67 16.75
N PRO A 45 3.25 8.89 16.79
CA PRO A 45 2.36 9.36 15.75
C PRO A 45 3.14 9.55 14.44
N PHE A 46 2.43 9.50 13.31
CA PHE A 46 3.03 9.67 12.00
C PHE A 46 2.10 10.41 11.04
N VAL A 47 2.67 10.93 9.97
CA VAL A 47 1.93 11.63 8.91
C VAL A 47 2.20 10.97 7.58
N VAL A 48 1.16 10.76 6.78
CA VAL A 48 1.28 10.39 5.37
C VAL A 48 0.78 11.56 4.54
N ARG A 49 1.67 12.16 3.75
CA ARG A 49 1.31 13.17 2.74
C ARG A 49 1.19 12.50 1.38
N ILE A 50 0.08 12.78 0.70
CA ILE A 50 -0.23 12.36 -0.66
C ILE A 50 -0.26 13.62 -1.51
N ASP A 51 0.45 13.59 -2.64
CA ASP A 51 0.66 14.76 -3.52
C ASP A 51 0.28 14.41 -4.96
N GLY A 52 -0.35 15.38 -5.64
CA GLY A 52 -0.76 15.26 -7.03
C GLY A 52 0.41 15.33 -8.03
N VAL A 53 0.74 14.21 -8.65
CA VAL A 53 1.80 14.19 -9.67
C VAL A 53 1.37 14.99 -10.92
N SER A 54 2.17 15.99 -11.29
CA SER A 54 1.94 16.85 -12.46
C SER A 54 0.61 17.62 -12.42
N PHE A 55 0.11 17.98 -11.23
CA PHE A 55 -1.20 18.60 -11.05
C PHE A 55 -1.33 19.98 -11.70
N ARG A 56 -0.23 20.71 -11.88
CA ARG A 56 -0.20 21.94 -12.68
C ARG A 56 -0.70 21.72 -14.10
N ASN A 57 -0.31 20.61 -14.74
CA ASN A 57 -0.74 20.28 -16.10
C ASN A 57 -2.20 19.81 -16.11
N TYR A 58 -2.57 19.00 -15.12
CA TYR A 58 -3.95 18.51 -14.95
C TYR A 58 -4.95 19.68 -14.80
N THR A 59 -4.59 20.71 -14.03
CA THR A 59 -5.46 21.85 -13.73
C THR A 59 -5.38 23.01 -14.74
N ARG A 60 -4.81 22.80 -15.95
CA ARG A 60 -4.62 23.87 -16.94
C ARG A 60 -5.95 24.44 -17.46
N GLY A 61 -7.00 23.63 -17.55
CA GLY A 61 -8.34 24.04 -17.99
C GLY A 61 -9.31 24.39 -16.86
N PHE A 62 -8.83 24.41 -15.61
CA PHE A 62 -9.67 24.60 -14.43
C PHE A 62 -9.86 26.09 -14.13
N THR A 63 -10.98 26.41 -13.49
CA THR A 63 -11.27 27.79 -13.05
C THR A 63 -10.23 28.25 -12.04
N LYS A 64 -9.77 29.50 -12.16
CA LYS A 64 -8.77 30.12 -11.27
C LYS A 64 -9.43 31.22 -10.41
N PRO A 65 -8.94 31.49 -9.19
CA PRO A 65 -7.84 30.79 -8.50
C PRO A 65 -8.26 29.41 -7.96
N PHE A 66 -9.55 29.17 -7.76
CA PHE A 66 -10.09 27.92 -7.20
C PHE A 66 -11.23 27.37 -8.06
N ASP A 67 -11.12 26.10 -8.45
CA ASP A 67 -12.21 25.37 -9.12
C ASP A 67 -13.01 24.60 -8.06
N GLN A 68 -14.28 24.97 -7.87
CA GLN A 68 -15.11 24.39 -6.82
C GLN A 68 -15.33 22.87 -6.99
N ARG A 69 -15.30 22.36 -8.23
CA ARG A 69 -15.43 20.91 -8.49
C ARG A 69 -14.24 20.16 -7.90
N MET A 70 -13.04 20.72 -8.08
CA MET A 70 -11.82 20.19 -7.49
C MET A 70 -11.87 20.23 -5.97
N THR A 71 -12.30 21.35 -5.38
CA THR A 71 -12.49 21.47 -3.93
C THR A 71 -13.45 20.41 -3.40
N ARG A 72 -14.62 20.23 -4.03
CA ARG A 72 -15.60 19.22 -3.61
C ARG A 72 -15.07 17.79 -3.79
N ALA A 73 -14.35 17.51 -4.88
CA ALA A 73 -13.71 16.22 -5.10
C ALA A 73 -12.68 15.88 -4.03
N PHE A 74 -11.82 16.83 -3.63
CA PHE A 74 -10.87 16.65 -2.54
C PHE A 74 -11.56 16.44 -1.19
N ILE A 75 -12.58 17.24 -0.85
CA ILE A 75 -13.34 17.08 0.39
C ILE A 75 -13.99 15.69 0.47
N ARG A 76 -14.64 15.24 -0.61
CA ARG A 76 -15.29 13.92 -0.67
C ARG A 76 -14.26 12.79 -0.60
N THR A 77 -13.12 12.95 -1.27
CA THR A 77 -12.00 11.99 -1.19
C THR A 77 -11.45 11.89 0.23
N SER A 78 -11.25 13.02 0.90
CA SER A 78 -10.79 13.10 2.30
C SER A 78 -11.80 12.47 3.27
N ALA A 79 -13.11 12.68 3.05
CA ALA A 79 -14.14 12.03 3.87
C ALA A 79 -14.08 10.49 3.75
N ASP A 80 -13.91 9.97 2.54
CA ASP A 80 -13.75 8.53 2.30
C ASP A 80 -12.46 7.98 2.93
N LEU A 81 -11.35 8.73 2.88
CA LEU A 81 -10.09 8.38 3.55
C LEU A 81 -10.26 8.33 5.07
N LEU A 82 -10.92 9.33 5.65
CA LEU A 82 -11.20 9.42 7.07
C LEU A 82 -12.02 8.19 7.53
N GLN A 83 -13.09 7.88 6.80
CA GLN A 83 -13.96 6.75 7.12
C GLN A 83 -13.23 5.40 6.98
N ARG A 84 -12.40 5.22 5.96
CA ARG A 84 -11.77 3.93 5.66
C ARG A 84 -10.56 3.63 6.53
N PHE A 85 -9.73 4.63 6.80
CA PHE A 85 -8.43 4.43 7.43
C PHE A 85 -8.34 4.99 8.85
N ASN A 86 -9.36 5.73 9.29
CA ASN A 86 -9.47 6.29 10.62
C ASN A 86 -8.20 7.05 11.10
N PRO A 87 -7.61 7.95 10.29
CA PRO A 87 -6.63 8.90 10.80
C PRO A 87 -7.27 9.79 11.88
N LEU A 88 -6.45 10.35 12.75
CA LEU A 88 -6.87 11.32 13.75
C LEU A 88 -7.43 12.59 13.09
N THR A 89 -6.77 13.06 12.03
CA THR A 89 -7.23 14.19 11.25
C THR A 89 -6.70 14.13 9.82
N ILE A 90 -7.37 14.84 8.92
CA ILE A 90 -6.94 15.05 7.54
C ILE A 90 -6.90 16.55 7.27
N TYR A 91 -5.78 17.00 6.72
CA TYR A 91 -5.59 18.35 6.21
C TYR A 91 -5.38 18.27 4.70
N TYR A 92 -6.09 19.09 3.93
CA TYR A 92 -5.83 19.23 2.50
C TYR A 92 -5.54 20.69 2.15
N GLU A 93 -4.62 20.89 1.22
CA GLU A 93 -4.23 22.18 0.69
C GLU A 93 -3.76 21.99 -0.75
N SER A 94 -4.15 22.88 -1.66
CA SER A 94 -3.88 22.72 -3.09
C SER A 94 -4.25 21.32 -3.62
N ASP A 95 -3.24 20.52 -3.96
CA ASP A 95 -3.27 19.16 -4.50
C ASP A 95 -2.69 18.13 -3.54
N GLU A 96 -2.43 18.53 -2.30
CA GLU A 96 -1.90 17.70 -1.23
C GLU A 96 -2.99 17.30 -0.22
N ILE A 97 -2.92 16.05 0.24
CA ILE A 97 -3.70 15.54 1.38
C ILE A 97 -2.73 14.96 2.41
N SER A 98 -2.74 15.50 3.63
CA SER A 98 -1.98 15.01 4.77
C SER A 98 -2.90 14.29 5.75
N LEU A 99 -2.64 13.00 5.99
CA LEU A 99 -3.32 12.17 6.97
C LEU A 99 -2.44 12.05 8.21
N VAL A 100 -2.96 12.44 9.37
CA VAL A 100 -2.26 12.35 10.66
C VAL A 100 -2.80 11.16 11.43
N PHE A 101 -1.90 10.25 11.82
CA PHE A 101 -2.23 9.09 12.64
C PHE A 101 -1.58 9.24 14.01
N ASP A 102 -2.31 8.85 15.06
CA ASP A 102 -1.79 8.84 16.41
C ASP A 102 -0.88 7.64 16.65
N ALA A 103 -0.12 7.66 17.76
CA ALA A 103 0.56 6.47 18.26
C ALA A 103 -0.46 5.37 18.60
N CYS A 104 -0.03 4.12 18.52
CA CYS A 104 -0.86 3.01 18.97
C CYS A 104 -1.08 3.11 20.48
N PRO A 105 -2.30 2.85 20.99
CA PRO A 105 -2.57 2.88 22.43
C PRO A 105 -1.73 1.83 23.17
N ILE A 106 -1.32 2.16 24.39
CA ILE A 106 -0.58 1.23 25.25
C ILE A 106 -1.51 0.06 25.59
N VAL A 107 -1.10 -1.15 25.23
CA VAL A 107 -1.89 -2.37 25.48
C VAL A 107 -1.40 -3.08 26.74
N HIS A 108 -2.29 -3.25 27.72
CA HIS A 108 -2.04 -4.08 28.91
C HIS A 108 -2.25 -5.59 28.60
N GLN A 109 -1.49 -6.14 27.64
CA GLN A 109 -1.31 -7.56 27.26
C GLN A 109 -0.83 -7.65 25.79
N PRO A 110 0.40 -7.21 25.48
CA PRO A 110 0.90 -7.14 24.10
C PRO A 110 0.92 -8.51 23.41
N GLU A 111 1.10 -9.59 24.17
CA GLU A 111 1.12 -10.97 23.68
C GLU A 111 -0.20 -11.40 22.99
N LYS A 112 -1.33 -10.82 23.40
CA LYS A 112 -2.67 -11.13 22.86
C LYS A 112 -3.17 -10.09 21.87
N HIS A 113 -2.70 -8.86 22.01
CA HIS A 113 -3.08 -7.72 21.19
C HIS A 113 -1.83 -6.90 20.89
N PRO A 114 -1.10 -7.26 19.81
CA PRO A 114 0.12 -6.54 19.46
C PRO A 114 -0.22 -5.06 19.19
N GLN A 115 0.60 -4.18 19.77
CA GLN A 115 0.48 -2.74 19.58
C GLN A 115 1.01 -2.39 18.19
N GLU A 116 0.16 -2.46 17.17
CA GLU A 116 0.57 -2.29 15.78
C GLU A 116 -0.28 -1.27 15.03
N HIS A 117 0.41 -0.43 14.25
CA HIS A 117 -0.23 0.44 13.27
C HIS A 117 -0.88 -0.40 12.17
N MET A 118 -1.80 0.21 11.42
CA MET A 118 -2.40 -0.42 10.24
C MET A 118 -1.30 -0.97 9.30
N TYR A 119 -1.54 -2.16 8.74
CA TYR A 119 -0.57 -2.89 7.92
C TYR A 119 0.76 -3.23 8.61
N SER A 120 0.75 -3.35 9.94
CA SER A 120 1.94 -3.59 10.78
C SER A 120 3.01 -2.51 10.61
N GLY A 121 2.56 -1.26 10.37
CA GLY A 121 3.44 -0.10 10.17
C GLY A 121 4.27 -0.13 8.89
N ARG A 122 4.07 -1.11 7.98
CA ARG A 122 4.89 -1.23 6.75
C ARG A 122 4.71 -0.02 5.84
N ILE A 123 5.77 0.77 5.69
CA ILE A 123 5.73 2.06 5.01
C ILE A 123 5.28 1.89 3.56
N GLN A 124 5.86 0.96 2.81
CA GLN A 124 5.51 0.75 1.40
C GLN A 124 4.03 0.39 1.21
N LYS A 125 3.48 -0.44 2.09
CA LYS A 125 2.06 -0.83 2.03
C LYS A 125 1.14 0.30 2.41
N LEU A 126 1.49 1.06 3.45
CA LEU A 126 0.78 2.28 3.85
C LEU A 126 0.67 3.27 2.68
N VAL A 127 1.82 3.70 2.14
CA VAL A 127 1.85 4.76 1.13
C VAL A 127 1.20 4.32 -0.18
N SER A 128 1.42 3.08 -0.61
CA SER A 128 0.85 2.57 -1.87
C SER A 128 -0.67 2.41 -1.80
N VAL A 129 -1.21 1.86 -0.70
CA VAL A 129 -2.66 1.68 -0.54
C VAL A 129 -3.36 3.02 -0.38
N LEU A 130 -2.81 3.93 0.41
CA LEU A 130 -3.37 5.27 0.62
C LEU A 130 -3.37 6.07 -0.69
N ALA A 131 -2.25 6.09 -1.43
CA ALA A 131 -2.18 6.76 -2.73
C ALA A 131 -3.16 6.14 -3.73
N SER A 132 -3.19 4.80 -3.85
CA SER A 132 -4.10 4.08 -4.76
C SER A 132 -5.57 4.40 -4.47
N TYR A 133 -5.97 4.34 -3.20
CA TYR A 133 -7.34 4.64 -2.80
C TYR A 133 -7.70 6.11 -3.07
N THR A 134 -6.79 7.03 -2.75
CA THR A 134 -6.94 8.47 -3.02
C THR A 134 -7.14 8.73 -4.50
N SER A 135 -6.29 8.16 -5.36
CA SER A 135 -6.41 8.31 -6.81
C SER A 135 -7.75 7.78 -7.34
N ALA A 136 -8.19 6.60 -6.87
CA ALA A 136 -9.47 6.03 -7.31
C ALA A 136 -10.66 6.90 -6.92
N LYS A 137 -10.68 7.42 -5.68
CA LYS A 137 -11.76 8.27 -5.17
C LYS A 137 -11.75 9.66 -5.77
N PHE A 138 -10.59 10.29 -5.88
CA PHE A 138 -10.46 11.59 -6.53
C PHE A 138 -10.96 11.54 -7.98
N ASN A 139 -10.51 10.55 -8.76
CA ASN A 139 -10.97 10.39 -10.14
C ASN A 139 -12.47 10.11 -10.24
N LYS A 140 -13.05 9.33 -9.31
CA LYS A 140 -14.49 9.17 -9.26
C LYS A 140 -15.18 10.52 -9.07
N TYR A 141 -14.81 11.25 -8.03
CA TYR A 141 -15.52 12.47 -7.66
C TYR A 141 -15.32 13.60 -8.67
N ILE A 142 -14.11 13.82 -9.19
CA ILE A 142 -13.89 14.90 -10.15
C ILE A 142 -14.67 14.72 -11.47
N ASN A 143 -15.06 13.49 -11.81
CA ASN A 143 -15.91 13.20 -12.97
C ASN A 143 -17.43 13.25 -12.67
N GLU A 144 -17.82 13.27 -11.39
CA GLU A 144 -19.21 13.44 -10.95
C GLU A 144 -19.61 14.92 -10.76
N GLU A 145 -18.62 15.83 -10.78
CA GLU A 145 -18.75 17.26 -10.47
C GLU A 145 -18.74 18.16 -11.71
#